data_AF-A0A7S1WAB3-F1
#
_entry.id   AF-A0A7S1WAB3-F1
#
_cell.length_a   1.000
_cell.length_b   1.000
_cell.length_c   1.000
_cell.angle_alpha   90.00
_cell.angle_beta   90.00
_cell.angle_gamma   90.00
#
_symmetry.space_group_name_H-M   'P 1'
#
loop_
_entity.id
_entity.type
_entity.pdbx_description
1 polymer ?
#
loop_
_entity_poly.entity_id
_entity_poly.type
_entity_poly.pdbx_seq_one_letter_code
_entity_poly.pdbx_strand_id
1 'polypeptide(L)'
;VRCHAACGCCCRHSAAGSSDSVDTAAGETSPLPFMGHYIVLCGFDAQTRQILYRNPARKQGGFCVASLPELDRARRRRGTDEDLIRVELGPSAAATSAAAPHP
;
A
#
# COMPACT_ATOMS: atom_id res chain seq x y z
N VAL A 1 7.33 -4.90 -13.67
CA VAL A 1 6.05 -4.62 -12.98
C VAL A 1 5.19 -3.79 -13.91
N ARG A 2 4.14 -4.38 -14.50
CA ARG A 2 2.95 -3.63 -14.90
C ARG A 2 2.07 -3.55 -13.65
N CYS A 3 2.08 -2.41 -12.97
CA CYS A 3 1.14 -2.14 -11.89
C CYS A 3 -0.23 -1.91 -12.54
N HIS A 4 -1.21 -2.72 -12.19
CA HIS A 4 -2.60 -2.41 -12.55
C HIS A 4 -2.98 -1.06 -11.93
N ALA A 5 -3.72 -0.27 -12.70
CA ALA A 5 -3.81 1.19 -12.69
C ALA A 5 -4.41 1.89 -11.43
N ALA A 6 -4.37 1.29 -10.24
CA ALA A 6 -4.99 1.83 -9.03
C ALA A 6 -4.03 2.58 -8.08
N CYS A 7 -2.71 2.48 -8.28
CA CYS A 7 -1.73 3.21 -7.45
C CYS A 7 -0.64 3.85 -8.31
N GLY A 8 -0.87 5.09 -8.75
CA GLY A 8 0.12 5.92 -9.44
C GLY A 8 1.31 6.34 -8.57
N CYS A 9 1.30 6.09 -7.27
CA CYS A 9 2.36 6.49 -6.35
C CYS A 9 3.64 5.63 -6.48
N CYS A 10 3.52 4.33 -6.77
CA CYS A 10 4.70 3.45 -6.84
C CYS A 10 5.33 3.35 -8.24
N CYS A 11 4.67 3.88 -9.28
CA CYS A 11 4.97 3.56 -10.69
C CYS A 11 5.80 4.62 -11.43
N ARG A 12 6.02 5.80 -10.85
CA ARG A 12 6.78 6.87 -11.54
C ARG A 12 8.25 6.52 -11.84
N HIS A 13 8.76 5.39 -11.34
CA HIS A 13 10.13 4.94 -11.56
C HIS A 13 10.25 3.67 -12.42
N SER A 14 9.25 3.29 -13.22
CA SER A 14 9.36 2.08 -14.05
C SER A 14 8.92 2.24 -15.51
N ALA A 15 8.79 3.47 -16.00
CA ALA A 15 8.71 3.74 -17.43
C ALA A 15 10.08 4.16 -17.98
N ALA A 16 11.06 3.26 -17.93
CA ALA A 16 12.28 3.37 -18.75
C ALA A 16 12.86 1.96 -18.90
N GLY A 17 12.38 1.28 -19.93
CA GLY A 17 12.89 0.00 -20.39
C GLY A 17 12.59 -0.08 -21.88
N SER A 18 13.37 0.66 -22.68
CA SER A 18 13.64 0.34 -24.07
C SER A 18 15.08 0.73 -24.36
N SER A 19 15.72 -0.12 -25.15
CA SER A 19 17.15 -0.33 -25.34
C SER A 19 17.99 0.89 -25.74
N ASP A 20 19.28 0.79 -25.46
CA ASP A 20 20.44 1.49 -26.03
C ASP A 20 20.16 2.74 -26.89
N SER A 21 20.56 3.91 -26.39
CA SER A 21 21.23 4.97 -27.16
C SER A 21 21.81 6.01 -26.21
N VAL A 22 23.08 6.33 -26.39
CA VAL A 22 23.71 7.52 -25.82
C VAL A 22 23.03 8.76 -26.37
N ASP A 23 22.68 9.73 -25.52
CA ASP A 23 22.82 11.14 -25.88
C ASP A 23 22.82 12.06 -24.66
N THR A 24 23.63 13.11 -24.80
CA THR A 24 24.12 14.00 -23.75
C THR A 24 23.20 15.20 -23.54
N ALA A 25 23.09 15.65 -22.28
CA ALA A 25 22.71 17.00 -21.82
C ALA A 25 21.35 17.60 -22.25
N ALA A 26 20.38 17.60 -21.32
CA ALA A 26 19.51 18.75 -21.03
C ALA A 26 18.69 18.51 -19.74
N GLY A 27 18.99 19.25 -18.67
CA GLY A 27 18.10 19.51 -17.54
C GLY A 27 17.78 18.32 -16.63
N GLU A 28 18.54 18.20 -15.52
CA GLU A 28 18.18 17.36 -14.37
C GLU A 28 16.79 17.75 -13.84
N THR A 29 15.75 17.07 -14.31
CA THR A 29 14.57 16.84 -13.48
C THR A 29 14.86 15.58 -12.67
N SER A 30 15.67 15.74 -11.62
CA SER A 30 15.79 14.71 -10.60
C SER A 30 14.37 14.32 -10.18
N PRO A 31 13.97 13.04 -10.31
CA PRO A 31 12.66 12.61 -9.86
C PRO A 31 12.48 13.07 -8.42
N LEU A 32 11.38 13.77 -8.13
CA LEU A 32 11.11 14.21 -6.77
C LEU A 32 11.26 12.99 -5.85
N PRO A 33 12.05 13.12 -4.76
CA PRO A 33 12.32 11.99 -3.89
C PRO A 33 10.99 11.43 -3.38
N PHE A 34 10.86 10.10 -3.39
CA PHE A 34 9.71 9.44 -2.79
C PHE A 34 9.64 9.87 -1.31
N MET A 35 8.57 10.56 -0.93
CA MET A 35 8.38 11.11 0.42
C MET A 35 7.73 10.11 1.40
N GLY A 36 7.55 8.86 0.99
CA GLY A 36 6.80 7.86 1.75
C GLY A 36 5.33 7.72 1.29
N HIS A 37 4.77 6.53 1.46
CA HIS A 37 3.35 6.25 1.23
C HIS A 37 2.90 5.13 2.17
N TYR A 38 1.87 5.40 2.98
CA TYR A 38 1.26 4.39 3.84
C TYR A 38 -0.06 3.90 3.26
N ILE A 39 -0.38 2.65 3.56
CA ILE A 39 -1.70 2.05 3.33
C ILE A 39 -2.21 1.50 4.66
N VAL A 40 -3.52 1.35 4.77
CA VAL A 40 -4.13 0.71 5.96
C VAL A 40 -4.53 -0.69 5.58
N LEU A 41 -3.87 -1.70 6.12
CA LEU A 41 -4.31 -3.09 5.98
C LEU A 41 -5.59 -3.28 6.80
N CYS A 42 -6.64 -3.79 6.16
CA CYS A 42 -7.96 -3.93 6.77
C CYS A 42 -8.40 -5.39 6.90
N GLY A 43 -7.82 -6.30 6.11
CA GLY A 43 -8.16 -7.71 6.17
C GLY A 43 -7.23 -8.56 5.34
N PHE A 44 -7.24 -9.86 5.62
CA PHE A 44 -6.49 -10.88 4.90
C PHE A 44 -7.39 -12.08 4.67
N ASP A 45 -7.51 -12.51 3.41
CA ASP A 45 -8.14 -13.76 3.03
C ASP A 45 -7.06 -14.84 2.90
N ALA A 46 -7.10 -15.81 3.82
CA ALA A 46 -6.14 -16.91 3.86
C ALA A 46 -6.33 -17.91 2.71
N GLN A 47 -7.54 -18.07 2.16
CA GLN A 47 -7.81 -19.01 1.08
C GLN A 47 -7.23 -18.50 -0.23
N THR A 48 -7.49 -17.23 -0.55
CA THR A 48 -7.01 -16.61 -1.81
C THR A 48 -5.63 -15.96 -1.67
N ARG A 49 -5.08 -15.88 -0.45
CA ARG A 49 -3.85 -15.16 -0.10
C ARG A 49 -3.90 -13.70 -0.56
N GLN A 50 -5.06 -13.07 -0.42
CA GLN A 50 -5.30 -11.68 -0.78
C GLN A 50 -5.43 -10.81 0.47
N ILE A 51 -5.09 -9.54 0.30
CA ILE A 51 -5.11 -8.51 1.33
C ILE A 51 -6.05 -7.41 0.89
N LEU A 52 -6.94 -7.04 1.80
CA LEU A 52 -7.81 -5.88 1.66
C LEU A 52 -7.16 -4.71 2.37
N TYR A 53 -7.04 -3.58 1.68
CA TYR A 53 -6.44 -2.38 2.24
C TYR A 53 -7.16 -1.11 1.79
N ARG A 54 -7.01 -0.03 2.55
CA ARG A 54 -7.41 1.32 2.14
C ARG A 54 -6.19 2.11 1.69
N ASN A 55 -6.34 2.82 0.57
CA ASN A 55 -5.33 3.71 0.03
C ASN A 55 -5.77 5.17 0.25
N PRO A 56 -5.12 5.93 1.16
CA PRO A 56 -5.44 7.34 1.39
C PRO A 56 -5.29 8.23 0.15
N ALA A 57 -4.47 7.84 -0.84
CA ALA A 57 -4.29 8.59 -2.07
C ALA A 57 -5.45 8.42 -3.08
N ARG A 58 -6.36 7.47 -2.83
CA ARG A 58 -7.46 7.16 -3.74
C ARG A 58 -8.72 7.96 -3.37
N LYS A 59 -9.07 8.93 -4.23
CA LYS A 59 -10.20 9.85 -4.02
C LYS A 59 -11.57 9.16 -3.93
N GLN A 60 -11.79 8.09 -4.70
CA GLN A 60 -13.09 7.39 -4.72
C GLN A 60 -13.37 6.51 -3.49
N GLY A 61 -12.50 6.50 -2.47
CA GLY A 61 -12.67 5.68 -1.29
C GLY A 61 -12.76 4.18 -1.59
N GLY A 62 -13.16 3.39 -0.59
CA GLY A 62 -13.34 1.94 -0.70
C GLY A 62 -12.06 1.11 -0.51
N PHE A 63 -12.25 -0.20 -0.55
CA PHE A 63 -11.15 -1.15 -0.42
C PHE A 63 -10.42 -1.34 -1.76
N CYS A 64 -9.12 -1.57 -1.65
CA CYS A 64 -8.26 -2.08 -2.69
C CYS A 64 -7.87 -3.52 -2.31
N VAL A 65 -7.55 -4.32 -3.32
CA VAL A 65 -7.13 -5.71 -3.15
C VAL A 65 -5.76 -5.88 -3.80
N ALA A 66 -4.87 -6.61 -3.14
CA ALA A 66 -3.62 -7.08 -3.71
C ALA A 66 -3.37 -8.52 -3.29
N SER A 67 -2.51 -9.23 -4.02
CA SER A 67 -2.01 -10.52 -3.53
C SER A 67 -0.95 -10.30 -2.44
N LEU A 68 -0.79 -11.28 -1.54
CA LEU A 68 0.24 -11.23 -0.51
C LEU A 68 1.66 -11.05 -1.10
N PRO A 69 2.07 -11.74 -2.19
CA PRO A 69 3.38 -11.52 -2.82
C PRO A 69 3.57 -10.11 -3.38
N GLU A 70 2.51 -9.44 -3.82
CA GLU A 70 2.62 -8.06 -4.33
C GLU A 70 2.90 -7.06 -3.21
N LEU A 71 2.23 -7.18 -2.06
CA LEU A 71 2.55 -6.36 -0.89
C LEU A 71 3.95 -6.65 -0.37
N ASP A 72 4.30 -7.93 -0.28
CA ASP A 72 5.60 -8.41 0.17
C ASP A 72 6.73 -7.83 -0.70
N ARG A 73 6.55 -7.82 -2.03
CA ARG A 73 7.47 -7.16 -2.96
C ARG A 73 7.46 -5.64 -2.83
N ALA A 74 6.30 -5.02 -2.60
CA ALA A 74 6.19 -3.57 -2.52
C ALA A 74 6.86 -3.00 -1.27
N ARG A 75 6.68 -3.64 -0.10
CA ARG A 75 7.22 -3.15 1.18
C ARG A 75 8.75 -3.28 1.31
N ARG A 76 9.37 -4.14 0.49
CA ARG A 76 10.83 -4.35 0.44
C ARG A 76 11.54 -3.55 -0.66
N ARG A 77 10.84 -2.60 -1.30
CA ARG A 77 11.48 -1.77 -2.33
C ARG A 77 12.39 -0.75 -1.69
N ARG A 78 13.47 -0.38 -2.39
CA ARG A 78 14.34 0.71 -1.95
C ARG A 78 13.52 1.98 -1.70
N GLY A 79 13.63 2.54 -0.50
CA GLY A 79 12.89 3.73 -0.07
C GLY A 79 11.61 3.43 0.72
N THR A 80 11.32 2.16 1.02
CA THR A 80 10.33 1.75 2.04
C THR A 80 11.07 1.16 3.25
N ASP A 81 10.45 1.27 4.43
CA ASP A 81 10.98 0.92 5.74
C ASP A 81 10.72 -0.54 6.15
N GLU A 82 10.04 -1.35 5.32
CA GLU A 82 9.61 -2.75 5.62
C GLU A 82 8.72 -2.94 6.86
N ASP A 83 8.56 -1.89 7.66
CA ASP A 83 7.91 -1.88 8.97
C ASP A 83 6.38 -1.96 8.85
N LEU A 84 5.77 -2.52 9.91
CA LEU A 84 4.32 -2.56 10.08
C LEU A 84 3.96 -1.93 11.42
N ILE A 85 3.09 -0.93 11.37
CA ILE A 85 2.51 -0.32 12.57
C ILE A 85 1.23 -1.07 12.91
N ARG A 86 1.23 -1.75 14.06
CA ARG A 86 0.02 -2.38 14.60
C ARG A 86 -0.80 -1.33 15.35
N VAL A 87 -2.04 -1.12 14.92
CA VAL A 87 -3.00 -0.25 15.60
C VAL A 87 -3.91 -1.13 16.46
N GLU A 88 -3.92 -0.89 17.77
CA GLU A 88 -4.88 -1.50 18.68
C GLU A 88 -6.15 -0.67 18.71
N LEU A 89 -7.27 -1.29 18.36
CA LEU A 89 -8.57 -0.67 18.54
C LEU A 89 -8.96 -0.87 20.01
N GLY A 90 -9.16 0.24 20.72
CA GLY A 90 -9.74 0.22 22.06
C GLY A 90 -11.14 -0.42 22.06
N PRO A 91 -11.72 -0.68 23.24
CA PRO A 91 -13.06 -1.22 23.34
C PRO A 91 -14.04 -0.36 22.54
N SER A 92 -14.70 -0.99 21.57
CA SER A 92 -15.77 -0.33 20.82
C SER A 92 -16.91 -0.05 21.78
N ALA A 93 -17.35 1.21 21.85
CA ALA A 93 -18.52 1.60 22.64
C ALA A 93 -19.79 0.77 22.30
N ALA A 94 -19.81 0.10 21.15
CA ALA A 94 -20.88 -0.79 20.71
C ALA A 94 -20.93 -2.17 21.42
N ALA A 95 -19.91 -2.55 22.21
CA ALA A 95 -19.83 -3.87 22.85
C ALA A 95 -20.38 -3.91 24.30
N THR A 96 -20.91 -2.79 24.82
CA THR A 96 -21.39 -2.68 26.21
C THR A 96 -22.89 -2.94 26.32
N SER A 97 -23.39 -4.12 25.95
CA SER A 97 -24.78 -4.49 26.29
C SER A 97 -25.05 -5.96 26.63
N ALA A 98 -24.05 -6.84 26.61
CA ALA A 98 -24.28 -8.25 26.88
C ALA A 98 -23.35 -8.78 27.99
N ALA A 99 -23.82 -8.65 29.24
CA ALA A 99 -23.78 -9.71 30.26
C ALA A 99 -23.94 -9.08 31.65
N ALA A 100 -25.20 -8.84 32.06
CA ALA A 100 -25.50 -8.84 33.49
C ALA A 100 -25.54 -10.32 33.93
N PRO A 101 -24.72 -10.76 34.90
CA PRO A 101 -24.96 -12.03 35.54
C PRO A 101 -26.12 -11.87 36.55
N HIS A 102 -27.20 -12.61 36.31
CA HIS A 102 -28.18 -13.00 37.34
C HIS A 102 -28.05 -14.52 37.54
N PRO A 103 -28.37 -15.08 38.72
CA PRO A 103 -28.49 -14.51 40.06
C PRO A 103 -27.30 -14.86 40.98
#